data_AF-A0A964XKT1-F1
#
_entry.id   AF-A0A964XKT1-F1
#
_cell.length_a   1.000
_cell.length_b   1.000
_cell.length_c   1.000
_cell.angle_alpha   90.00
_cell.angle_beta   90.00
_cell.angle_gamma   90.00
#
_symmetry.space_group_name_H-M   'P 1'
#
loop_
_entity.id
_entity.type
_entity.pdbx_description
1 polymer ?
#
loop_
_entity_poly.entity_id
_entity_poly.type
_entity_poly.pdbx_seq_one_letter_code
_entity_poly.pdbx_strand_id
1 'polypeptide(L)' 'MSTPTDHLLRVEKGHAEPEELAAITAVLMARAAAQPEPVVAHRGRTKAGWRRLERTPGFRAPHSWQD' A
#
# COMPACT_ATOMS: atom_id res chain seq x y z
N MET A 1 -18.80 22.74 -19.16
CA MET A 1 -18.41 22.01 -17.94
C MET A 1 -18.15 20.58 -18.34
N SER A 2 -16.88 20.19 -18.45
CA SER A 2 -16.54 18.81 -18.79
C SER A 2 -16.85 17.93 -17.58
N THR A 3 -17.86 17.08 -17.71
CA THR A 3 -18.02 15.95 -16.80
C THR A 3 -16.78 15.08 -17.01
N PRO A 4 -15.88 14.93 -16.03
CA PRO A 4 -14.88 13.89 -16.17
C PRO A 4 -15.68 12.59 -16.22
N THR A 5 -15.61 11.88 -17.35
CA THR A 5 -15.56 10.42 -17.30
C THR A 5 -14.33 10.12 -16.46
N ASP A 6 -14.51 10.18 -15.15
CA ASP A 6 -13.45 10.21 -14.16
C ASP A 6 -12.83 8.82 -14.19
N HIS A 7 -11.69 8.71 -14.87
CA HIS A 7 -10.95 7.47 -14.92
C HIS A 7 -10.59 7.10 -13.48
N LEU A 8 -11.15 5.98 -12.99
CA LEU A 8 -10.97 5.51 -11.61
C LEU A 8 -9.48 5.37 -11.21
N LEU A 9 -8.61 5.17 -12.19
CA LEU A 9 -7.17 4.99 -12.05
C LEU A 9 -6.44 5.85 -13.08
N ARG A 10 -5.33 6.48 -12.66
CA ARG A 10 -4.41 7.23 -13.51
C ARG A 10 -3.02 6.59 -13.46
N VAL A 11 -2.42 6.37 -14.63
CA VAL A 11 -1.04 5.85 -14.75
C VAL A 11 -0.07 7.03 -14.86
N GLU A 12 0.75 7.25 -13.83
CA GLU A 12 1.74 8.35 -13.82
C GLU A 12 2.99 8.03 -14.66
N LYS A 13 3.34 6.75 -14.75
CA LYS A 13 4.57 6.29 -15.42
C LYS A 13 4.38 4.89 -15.98
N GLY A 14 4.95 4.67 -17.18
CA GLY A 14 4.81 3.40 -17.90
C GLY A 14 3.50 3.29 -18.66
N HIS A 15 3.26 2.11 -19.21
CA HIS A 15 1.98 1.75 -19.82
C HIS A 15 1.43 0.54 -19.08
N ALA A 16 0.12 0.49 -18.93
CA ALA A 16 -0.59 -0.66 -18.39
C ALA A 16 -1.59 -1.09 -19.44
N GLU A 17 -1.57 -2.38 -19.78
CA GLU A 17 -2.55 -2.95 -20.68
C GLU A 17 -3.95 -2.91 -20.03
N PRO A 18 -5.03 -2.93 -20.84
CA PRO A 18 -6.39 -2.90 -20.31
C PRO A 18 -6.67 -3.97 -19.25
N GLU A 19 -6.12 -5.17 -19.43
CA GLU A 19 -6.24 -6.30 -18.51
C GLU A 19 -5.58 -6.02 -17.16
N GLU A 20 -4.45 -5.34 -17.14
CA GLU A 20 -3.74 -4.97 -15.90
C GLU A 20 -4.53 -3.91 -15.12
N LEU A 21 -5.08 -2.90 -15.80
CA LEU A 21 -5.95 -1.90 -15.18
C LEU A 21 -7.24 -2.52 -14.64
N ALA A 22 -7.83 -3.47 -15.38
CA ALA A 22 -9.00 -4.21 -14.94
C ALA A 22 -8.69 -5.04 -13.68
N ALA A 23 -7.54 -5.73 -13.64
CA ALA A 23 -7.12 -6.51 -12.48
C ALA A 23 -6.94 -5.63 -11.23
N ILE A 24 -6.27 -4.48 -11.36
CA ILE A 24 -6.10 -3.54 -10.24
C ILE A 24 -7.47 -3.02 -9.76
N THR A 25 -8.35 -2.64 -10.68
CA THR A 25 -9.69 -2.16 -10.36
C THR A 25 -10.50 -3.23 -9.62
N ALA A 26 -10.48 -4.47 -10.10
CA ALA A 26 -11.17 -5.60 -9.47
C ALA A 26 -10.68 -5.85 -8.04
N VAL A 27 -9.37 -5.82 -7.82
CA VAL A 27 -8.78 -5.97 -6.47
C VAL A 27 -9.23 -4.83 -5.55
N LEU A 28 -9.18 -3.58 -6.00
CA LEU A 28 -9.61 -2.43 -5.20
C LEU A 28 -11.08 -2.52 -4.82
N MET A 29 -11.94 -2.87 -5.77
CA MET A 29 -13.38 -3.05 -5.53
C MET A 29 -13.65 -4.22 -4.57
N ALA A 30 -12.95 -5.34 -4.73
CA ALA A 30 -13.07 -6.49 -3.82
C ALA A 30 -12.64 -6.12 -2.40
N ARG A 31 -11.56 -5.34 -2.24
CA ARG A 31 -11.10 -4.85 -0.93
C ARG A 31 -12.08 -3.85 -0.31
N ALA A 32 -12.67 -2.97 -1.10
CA ALA A 32 -13.68 -2.02 -0.63
C ALA A 32 -14.97 -2.71 -0.20
N ALA A 33 -15.35 -3.79 -0.89
CA ALA A 33 -16.52 -4.60 -0.56
C ALA A 33 -16.31 -5.55 0.63
N ALA A 34 -15.05 -5.90 0.94
CA ALA A 34 -14.72 -6.80 2.04
C ALA A 34 -15.05 -6.14 3.39
N GLN A 35 -15.95 -6.75 4.14
CA GLN A 35 -16.16 -6.40 5.54
C GLN A 35 -14.95 -6.86 6.36
N PRO A 36 -14.32 -6.00 7.16
CA PRO A 36 -13.24 -6.43 8.03
C PRO A 36 -13.80 -7.45 9.02
N GLU A 37 -13.27 -8.67 8.98
CA GLU A 37 -13.53 -9.66 10.02
C GLU A 37 -13.09 -9.06 11.36
N PRO A 38 -13.87 -9.20 12.44
CA PRO A 38 -13.51 -8.68 13.74
C PRO A 38 -12.23 -9.37 14.22
N VAL A 39 -11.09 -8.76 13.92
CA VAL A 39 -9.80 -9.20 14.41
C VAL A 39 -9.84 -9.03 15.92
N VAL A 40 -9.76 -10.15 16.66
CA VAL A 40 -9.53 -10.13 18.11
C VAL A 40 -8.35 -9.19 18.35
N ALA A 41 -8.59 -8.04 18.99
CA ALA A 41 -7.62 -6.97 19.14
C ALA A 41 -6.38 -7.46 19.90
N HIS A 42 -5.45 -8.08 19.17
CA HIS A 42 -4.09 -8.24 19.63
C HIS A 42 -3.59 -6.81 19.73
N ARG A 43 -3.11 -6.39 20.90
CA ARG A 43 -2.50 -5.07 21.13
C ARG A 43 -1.15 -4.95 20.37
N GLY A 44 -1.07 -5.45 19.15
CA GLY A 44 0.01 -5.28 18.20
C GLY A 44 -0.22 -3.98 17.43
N ARG A 45 0.82 -3.15 17.37
CA ARG A 45 0.78 -1.83 16.75
C ARG A 45 0.22 -1.92 15.33
N THR A 46 -0.96 -1.34 15.11
CA THR A 46 -1.74 -1.33 13.84
C THR A 46 -1.11 -0.54 12.70
N LYS A 47 0.16 -0.12 12.86
CA LYS A 47 0.91 0.61 11.84
C LYS A 47 2.29 -0.02 11.75
N ALA A 48 2.72 -0.30 10.51
CA ALA A 48 4.14 -0.52 10.25
C ALA A 48 4.90 0.64 10.90
N GLY A 49 5.86 0.30 11.76
CA GLY A 49 6.67 1.27 12.47
C GLY A 49 7.65 1.91 11.51
N TRP A 50 7.14 2.73 10.58
CA TRP A 50 7.97 3.55 9.69
C TRP A 50 8.84 4.42 10.59
N ARG A 51 10.11 4.02 10.71
CA ARG A 51 11.06 4.76 11.52
C ARG A 51 11.52 5.94 10.69
N ARG A 52 11.54 7.10 11.32
CA ARG A 52 12.22 8.29 10.81
C ARG A 52 13.71 7.99 10.71
N LEU A 53 14.16 7.64 9.51
CA LEU A 53 15.56 7.32 9.22
C LEU A 53 16.46 8.50 9.58
N GLU A 54 15.95 9.73 9.48
CA GLU A 54 16.61 10.98 9.90
C GLU A 54 16.88 11.08 11.42
N ARG A 55 16.18 10.29 12.24
CA ARG A 55 16.38 10.22 13.71
C ARG A 55 17.10 8.95 14.14
N THR A 56 17.47 8.10 13.19
CA THR A 56 18.24 6.89 13.47
C THR A 56 19.72 7.24 13.33
N PRO A 57 20.59 6.88 14.30
CA PRO A 57 22.03 7.03 14.12
C PRO A 57 22.44 6.37 12.81
N GLY A 58 23.08 7.12 11.92
CA GLY A 58 23.59 6.59 10.66
C GLY A 58 24.52 5.43 10.95
N PHE A 59 24.32 4.32 10.21
CA PHE A 59 25.07 3.06 10.31
C PHE A 59 25.02 2.39 11.70
N ARG A 60 24.20 1.34 11.82
CA ARG A 60 24.37 0.34 12.88
C ARG A 60 25.35 -0.72 12.38
N ALA A 61 26.18 -1.21 13.28
CA ALA A 61 27.34 -2.02 12.96
C ALA A 61 27.03 -3.18 11.96
N PRO A 62 28.01 -3.54 11.11
CA PRO A 62 27.80 -4.45 9.99
C PRO A 62 27.43 -5.89 10.39
N HIS A 63 27.58 -6.25 11.67
CA HIS A 63 27.22 -7.57 12.20
C HIS A 63 25.73 -7.72 12.54
N SER A 64 24.90 -6.70 12.35
CA SER A 64 23.47 -6.73 12.73
C SER A 64 22.58 -7.63 11.85
N TRP A 65 23.13 -8.28 10.83
CA TRP A 65 22.40 -9.14 9.89
C TRP A 65 22.74 -10.64 10.06
N GLN A 66 23.58 -10.99 11.03
CA GLN A 66 24.03 -12.37 11.25
C GLN A 66 23.42 -13.06 12.48
N ASP A 67 22.42 -12.46 13.12
CA ASP A 67 21.56 -13.13 14.12
C ASP A 67 20.12 -13.22 13.64
#